data_AF-A0A7S0Q9Y3-F1
#
_entry.id   AF-A0A7S0Q9Y3-F1
#
_cell.length_a   1.000
_cell.length_b   1.000
_cell.length_c   1.000
_cell.angle_alpha   90.00
_cell.angle_beta   90.00
_cell.angle_gamma   90.00
#
_symmetry.space_group_name_H-M   'P 1'
#
loop_
_entity.id
_entity.type
_entity.pdbx_description
1 polymer ?
#
loop_
_entity_poly.entity_id
_entity_poly.type
_entity_poly.pdbx_seq_one_letter_code
_entity_poly.pdbx_strand_id
1 'polypeptide(L)'
;RARVRWAPLKSPERALEKLLRSLHNDPSLLLDCCRERIVFREPAHLLQCLEAVRRDPDVRIVRVKNRLHDSFDASSTARYRDIMLNLRIETQETLRLAHVCELR
;
A
#
# COMPACT_ATOMS: atom_id res chain seq x y z
N ARG A 1 17.67 -10.16 -2.10
CA ARG A 1 16.56 -11.09 -2.46
C ARG A 1 15.24 -10.65 -1.81
N ALA A 2 14.17 -10.51 -2.59
CA ALA A 2 12.83 -10.13 -2.11
C ALA A 2 11.93 -11.36 -1.87
N ARG A 3 10.97 -11.26 -0.94
CA ARG A 3 9.93 -12.28 -0.71
C ARG A 3 8.56 -11.63 -0.75
N VAL A 4 7.76 -11.97 -1.75
CA VAL A 4 6.37 -11.53 -1.86
C VAL A 4 5.49 -12.34 -0.90
N ARG A 5 4.51 -11.66 -0.30
CA ARG A 5 3.52 -12.19 0.63
C ARG A 5 2.12 -11.82 0.12
N TRP A 6 1.64 -12.67 -0.77
CA TRP A 6 0.29 -12.64 -1.34
C TRP A 6 -0.77 -12.60 -0.24
N ALA A 7 -1.59 -11.54 -0.24
CA ALA A 7 -2.70 -11.42 0.68
C ALA A 7 -4.02 -11.62 -0.07
N PRO A 8 -5.00 -12.34 0.52
CA PRO A 8 -6.32 -12.38 -0.06
C PRO A 8 -6.93 -10.98 -0.05
N LEU A 9 -7.89 -10.77 -0.95
CA LEU A 9 -8.75 -9.60 -0.90
C LEU A 9 -9.33 -9.44 0.50
N LYS A 10 -9.48 -8.18 0.93
CA LYS A 10 -10.15 -7.90 2.20
C LYS A 10 -11.57 -8.47 2.17
N SER A 11 -11.94 -9.23 3.20
CA SER A 11 -13.31 -9.74 3.29
C SER A 11 -14.31 -8.60 3.48
N PRO A 12 -15.57 -8.76 3.04
CA PRO A 12 -16.62 -7.77 3.23
C PRO A 12 -16.79 -7.35 4.69
N GLU A 13 -16.71 -8.29 5.63
CA GLU A 13 -16.87 -8.05 7.07
C GLU A 13 -15.74 -7.17 7.61
N ARG A 14 -14.49 -7.47 7.22
CA ARG A 14 -13.31 -6.68 7.58
C ARG A 14 -13.33 -5.29 6.96
N ALA A 15 -13.90 -5.16 5.76
CA ALA A 15 -14.10 -3.88 5.09
C ALA A 15 -15.13 -3.04 5.86
N LEU A 16 -16.30 -3.61 6.16
CA LEU A 16 -17.36 -2.95 6.91
C LEU A 16 -16.89 -2.49 8.29
N GLU A 17 -16.19 -3.36 9.04
CA GLU A 17 -15.63 -3.01 10.34
C GLU A 17 -14.69 -1.79 10.24
N LYS A 18 -13.84 -1.76 9.21
CA LYS A 18 -12.91 -0.64 9.00
C LYS A 18 -13.65 0.65 8.62
N LEU A 19 -14.70 0.55 7.82
CA LEU A 19 -15.53 1.68 7.42
C LEU A 19 -16.18 2.36 8.63
N LEU A 20 -16.85 1.56 9.45
CA LEU A 20 -17.56 2.03 10.63
C LEU A 20 -16.62 2.57 11.71
N ARG A 21 -15.45 1.94 11.90
CA ARG A 21 -14.53 2.31 12.98
C ARG A 21 -13.65 3.52 12.67
N SER A 22 -13.25 3.70 11.42
CA SER A 22 -12.08 4.56 11.12
C SER A 22 -12.18 5.38 9.83
N LEU A 23 -13.21 5.16 9.00
CA LEU A 23 -13.34 5.85 7.72
C LEU A 23 -14.65 6.64 7.61
N HIS A 24 -15.29 6.98 8.74
CA HIS A 24 -16.55 7.75 8.78
C HIS A 24 -17.64 7.21 7.85
N ASN A 25 -17.69 5.88 7.68
CA ASN A 25 -18.60 5.20 6.78
C ASN A 25 -18.47 5.59 5.27
N ASP A 26 -17.33 6.13 4.86
CA ASP A 26 -17.04 6.50 3.46
C ASP A 26 -16.20 5.39 2.76
N PRO A 27 -16.78 4.62 1.83
CA PRO A 27 -16.09 3.56 1.12
C PRO A 27 -14.99 4.05 0.17
N SER A 28 -15.01 5.31 -0.26
CA SER A 28 -13.96 5.88 -1.11
C SER A 28 -12.59 5.96 -0.41
N LEU A 29 -12.59 5.91 0.92
CA LEU A 29 -11.38 5.95 1.75
C LEU A 29 -10.81 4.55 2.05
N LEU A 30 -11.43 3.48 1.55
CA LEU A 30 -10.99 2.10 1.76
C LEU A 30 -9.95 1.68 0.70
N LEU A 31 -8.69 2.01 0.97
CA LEU A 31 -7.58 1.90 0.00
C LEU A 31 -6.79 0.58 0.06
N ASP A 32 -7.21 -0.38 0.89
CA ASP A 32 -6.48 -1.64 1.14
C ASP A 32 -7.33 -2.89 0.89
N CYS A 33 -8.33 -2.79 0.01
CA CYS A 33 -9.12 -3.94 -0.46
C CYS A 33 -8.22 -4.97 -1.16
N CYS A 34 -7.51 -4.52 -2.20
CA CYS A 34 -6.39 -5.24 -2.81
C CYS A 34 -5.09 -4.75 -2.16
N ARG A 35 -4.29 -5.68 -1.62
CA ARG A 35 -3.05 -5.31 -0.95
C ARG A 35 -2.01 -6.41 -1.03
N GLU A 36 -0.76 -6.02 -1.07
CA GLU A 36 0.37 -6.93 -1.14
C GLU A 36 1.51 -6.52 -0.23
N ARG A 37 2.39 -7.48 0.10
CA ARG A 37 3.60 -7.18 0.87
C ARG A 37 4.85 -7.78 0.27
N ILE A 38 5.92 -7.00 0.16
CA ILE A 38 7.23 -7.42 -0.31
C ILE A 38 8.25 -7.24 0.82
N VAL A 39 8.81 -8.35 1.28
CA VAL A 39 9.80 -8.34 2.37
C VAL A 39 11.20 -8.36 1.79
N PHE A 40 12.00 -7.36 2.15
CA PHE A 40 13.41 -7.24 1.78
C PHE A 40 14.30 -7.49 3.00
N ARG A 41 15.46 -8.12 2.78
CA ARG A 41 16.48 -8.30 3.83
C ARG A 41 17.40 -7.10 3.96
N GLU A 42 17.60 -6.36 2.88
CA GLU A 42 18.57 -5.26 2.80
C GLU A 42 17.87 -4.00 2.26
N PRO A 43 18.15 -2.81 2.83
CA PRO A 43 17.56 -1.55 2.38
C PRO A 43 17.82 -1.23 0.90
N ALA A 44 18.96 -1.64 0.36
CA ALA A 44 19.30 -1.43 -1.05
C ALA A 44 18.26 -2.08 -2.00
N HIS A 45 17.76 -3.27 -1.68
CA HIS A 45 16.74 -3.94 -2.48
C HIS A 45 15.36 -3.25 -2.38
N LEU A 46 15.04 -2.64 -1.24
CA LEU A 46 13.83 -1.84 -1.08
C LEU A 46 13.89 -0.60 -1.99
N LEU A 47 15.02 0.12 -1.99
CA LEU A 47 15.22 1.28 -2.86
C LEU A 47 15.13 0.91 -4.35
N GLN A 48 15.72 -0.22 -4.76
CA GLN A 48 15.60 -0.73 -6.13
C GLN A 48 14.14 -1.02 -6.50
N CYS A 49 13.37 -1.62 -5.59
CA CYS A 49 11.95 -1.88 -5.82
C CYS A 49 11.14 -0.59 -5.95
N LEU A 50 11.37 0.38 -5.07
CA LEU A 50 10.69 1.68 -5.14
C LEU A 50 10.99 2.40 -6.46
N GLU A 51 12.23 2.34 -6.91
CA GLU A 51 12.64 2.94 -8.17
C GLU A 51 12.03 2.21 -9.37
N ALA A 52 11.91 0.88 -9.32
CA ALA A 52 11.20 0.10 -10.34
C ALA A 52 9.73 0.50 -10.43
N VAL A 53 9.03 0.58 -9.28
CA VAL A 53 7.63 1.02 -9.20
C VAL A 53 7.47 2.46 -9.72
N ARG A 54 8.42 3.35 -9.41
CA ARG A 54 8.39 4.75 -9.86
C ARG A 54 8.58 4.90 -11.37
N ARG A 55 9.32 3.99 -12.01
CA ARG A 55 9.65 4.01 -13.44
C ARG A 55 8.63 3.27 -14.30
N ASP A 56 7.75 2.49 -13.69
CA ASP A 56 6.74 1.72 -14.40
C ASP A 56 5.66 2.67 -14.97
N PRO A 57 5.48 2.72 -16.31
CA PRO A 57 4.53 3.62 -16.94
C PRO A 57 3.08 3.29 -16.63
N ASP A 58 2.78 2.05 -16.22
CA ASP A 58 1.42 1.60 -15.90
C ASP A 58 1.11 1.76 -14.41
N VAL A 59 2.02 2.36 -13.62
CA VAL A 59 1.83 2.53 -12.18
C VAL A 59 1.86 4.00 -11.79
N ARG A 60 0.77 4.45 -11.17
CA ARG A 60 0.69 5.76 -10.55
C ARG A 60 0.74 5.66 -9.04
N ILE A 61 1.77 6.23 -8.44
CA ILE A 61 1.87 6.36 -6.98
C ILE A 61 0.92 7.47 -6.52
N VAL A 62 -0.04 7.10 -5.66
CA VAL A 62 -1.03 8.03 -5.09
C VAL A 62 -0.53 8.61 -3.77
N ARG A 63 0.09 7.78 -2.92
CA ARG A 63 0.59 8.19 -1.61
C ARG A 63 1.76 7.33 -1.18
N VAL A 64 2.73 7.94 -0.51
CA VAL A 64 3.82 7.27 0.19
C VAL A 64 3.69 7.51 1.69
N LYS A 65 3.77 6.45 2.50
CA LYS A 65 3.93 6.52 3.94
C LYS A 65 5.30 5.94 4.30
N ASN A 66 6.27 6.82 4.49
CA ASN A 66 7.62 6.41 4.89
C ASN A 66 7.72 6.34 6.41
N ARG A 67 7.52 5.15 6.98
CA ARG A 67 7.69 4.90 8.42
C ARG A 67 9.12 4.46 8.78
N LEU A 68 10.03 4.46 7.81
CA LEU A 68 11.46 4.24 8.05
C LEU A 68 12.20 5.53 8.37
N HIS A 69 11.63 6.70 8.05
CA HIS A 69 12.25 7.99 8.32
C HIS A 69 12.40 8.23 9.83
N ASP A 70 13.52 8.82 10.25
CA ASP A 70 13.84 8.99 11.68
C ASP A 70 12.88 9.96 12.39
N SER A 71 12.28 10.89 11.65
CA SER A 71 11.24 11.78 12.18
C SER A 71 9.87 11.12 12.35
N PHE A 72 9.70 9.85 11.93
CA PHE A 72 8.44 9.14 12.10
C PHE A 72 8.32 8.62 13.53
N ASP A 73 7.36 9.17 14.28
CA ASP A 73 7.03 8.65 15.61
C ASP A 73 6.36 7.27 15.50
N ALA A 74 7.15 6.23 15.70
CA ALA A 74 6.69 4.85 15.63
C ALA A 74 5.67 4.51 16.72
N SER A 75 5.56 5.29 17.81
CA SER A 75 4.59 5.08 18.90
C SER A 75 3.15 5.41 18.48
N SER A 76 2.98 6.25 17.46
CA SER A 76 1.68 6.49 16.79
C SER A 76 1.15 5.27 16.02
N THR A 77 1.95 4.19 15.96
CA THR A 77 1.61 2.90 15.38
C THR A 77 1.95 1.78 16.36
N ALA A 78 1.71 0.52 16.00
CA ALA A 78 2.24 -0.62 16.75
C ALA A 78 3.76 -0.82 16.53
N ARG A 79 4.54 0.28 16.52
CA ARG A 79 5.99 0.33 16.24
C ARG A 79 6.40 -0.21 14.87
N TYR A 80 5.51 -0.14 13.89
CA TYR A 80 5.81 -0.60 12.53
C TYR A 80 6.84 0.31 11.86
N ARG A 81 7.88 -0.32 11.29
CA ARG A 81 8.90 0.30 10.44
C ARG A 81 8.77 -0.31 9.04
N ASP A 82 8.07 0.40 8.16
CA ASP A 82 7.82 -0.02 6.78
C ASP A 82 7.76 1.19 5.83
N ILE A 83 7.71 0.93 4.53
CA ILE A 83 7.27 1.90 3.53
C ILE A 83 5.98 1.35 2.95
N MET A 84 4.91 2.11 3.06
CA MET A 84 3.63 1.74 2.44
C MET A 84 3.35 2.69 1.27
N LEU A 85 2.96 2.11 0.15
CA LEU A 85 2.52 2.81 -1.04
C LEU A 85 1.02 2.56 -1.24
N ASN A 86 0.29 3.62 -1.53
CA ASN A 86 -0.97 3.50 -2.25
C ASN A 86 -0.68 3.80 -3.71
N LEU A 87 -1.06 2.89 -4.60
CA LEU A 87 -0.81 2.99 -6.03
C LEU A 87 -2.05 2.62 -6.83
N ARG A 88 -2.09 3.09 -8.07
CA ARG A 88 -3.07 2.68 -9.08
C ARG A 88 -2.32 1.99 -10.20
N ILE A 89 -2.91 0.93 -10.71
CA ILE A 89 -2.54 0.36 -12.01
C ILE A 89 -3.35 1.13 -13.04
N GLU A 90 -2.69 1.75 -14.02
CA GLU A 90 -3.30 2.62 -15.04
C GLU A 90 -3.08 2.02 -16.44
N THR A 91 -3.52 0.77 -16.66
CA THR A 91 -3.61 0.17 -17.99
C THR A 91 -4.88 0.64 -18.71
N GLN A 92 -5.04 0.23 -19.98
CA GLN A 92 -6.27 0.55 -20.73
C GLN A 92 -7.54 0.05 -20.03
N GLU A 93 -7.47 -1.10 -19.36
CA GLU A 93 -8.60 -1.73 -18.66
C GLU A 93 -8.92 -1.04 -17.34
N THR A 94 -7.91 -0.55 -16.61
CA THR A 94 -8.08 -0.07 -15.23
C THR A 94 -8.19 1.45 -15.12
N LEU A 95 -7.88 2.19 -16.19
CA LEU A 95 -7.84 3.66 -16.20
C LEU A 95 -9.12 4.29 -15.64
N ARG A 96 -10.29 3.70 -15.95
CA ARG A 96 -11.61 4.19 -15.54
C ARG A 96 -12.06 3.73 -14.16
N LEU A 97 -11.41 2.71 -13.57
CA LEU A 97 -11.85 2.08 -12.32
C LEU A 97 -11.44 2.86 -11.08
N ALA A 98 -10.45 3.75 -11.20
CA ALA A 98 -9.88 4.54 -10.10
C ALA A 98 -9.49 3.72 -8.85
N HIS A 99 -9.29 2.41 -8.98
CA HIS A 99 -9.03 1.52 -7.86
C HIS A 99 -7.60 1.69 -7.33
N VAL A 100 -7.48 1.79 -6.00
CA VAL A 100 -6.20 1.92 -5.31
C VAL A 100 -5.83 0.60 -4.64
N CYS A 101 -4.59 0.18 -4.85
CA CYS A 101 -3.96 -0.96 -4.18
C CYS A 101 -2.99 -0.47 -3.10
N GLU A 102 -2.89 -1.20 -1.99
CA GLU A 102 -1.85 -0.98 -0.96
C GLU A 102 -0.67 -1.93 -1.19
N LEU A 103 0.55 -1.42 -1.30
CA LEU A 103 1.79 -2.21 -1.33
C LEU A 103 2.63 -1.86 -0.10
N ARG A 104 3.13 -2.88 0.60
CA ARG A 104 3.93 -2.71 1.82
C ARG A 104 5.26 -3.47 1.78
#